data_AF-A0A1Y2GDS8-F1
#
_entry.id   AF-A0A1Y2GDS8-F1
#
_cell.length_a   1.000
_cell.length_b   1.000
_cell.length_c   1.000
_cell.angle_alpha   90.00
_cell.angle_beta   90.00
_cell.angle_gamma   90.00
#
_symmetry.space_group_name_H-M   'P 1'
#
loop_
_entity.id
_entity.type
_entity.pdbx_description
1 polymer ?
#
loop_
_entity_poly.entity_id
_entity_poly.type
_entity_poly.pdbx_seq_one_letter_code
_entity_poly.pdbx_strand_id
1 'polypeptide(L)'
;MSGSDTSSTRSPSHTQAPTQSRTKKAPHELLTEAEKKANHIASEQKRRQNIRIGFDSLVEIVPTLSECHRSEALILQKSVDYIQRLLSQKNELKNRVRILQANLGEPTDDNDSVS
;
A
#
# COMPACT_ATOMS: atom_id res chain seq x y z
N MET A 1 6.63 1.32 -55.20
CA MET A 1 5.68 0.20 -55.02
C MET A 1 4.84 0.47 -53.78
N SER A 2 3.58 0.04 -53.84
CA SER A 2 2.40 0.44 -53.09
C SER A 2 2.51 0.62 -51.58
N GLY A 3 1.72 1.57 -51.06
CA GLY A 3 1.31 1.61 -49.66
C GLY A 3 0.16 0.65 -49.37
N SER A 4 -0.17 0.52 -48.08
CA SER A 4 -1.48 0.07 -47.60
C SER A 4 -1.61 0.32 -46.10
N ASP A 5 -2.47 1.27 -45.75
CA ASP A 5 -3.22 1.34 -44.49
C ASP A 5 -4.16 0.14 -44.38
N THR A 6 -4.34 -0.42 -43.18
CA THR A 6 -5.56 -1.18 -42.84
C THR A 6 -5.94 -0.98 -41.37
N SER A 7 -6.96 -0.17 -41.17
CA SER A 7 -7.83 -0.10 -40.00
C SER A 7 -8.70 -1.36 -39.87
N SER A 8 -8.79 -1.95 -38.68
CA SER A 8 -9.78 -2.99 -38.35
C SER A 8 -10.66 -2.57 -37.17
N THR A 9 -11.87 -2.16 -37.52
CA THR A 9 -13.05 -2.08 -36.65
C THR A 9 -13.67 -3.46 -36.49
N ARG A 10 -14.22 -3.78 -35.31
CA ARG A 10 -15.42 -4.62 -35.18
C ARG A 10 -16.00 -4.64 -33.77
N SER A 11 -17.22 -4.13 -33.66
CA SER A 11 -18.15 -4.33 -32.54
C SER A 11 -18.84 -5.70 -32.63
N PRO A 12 -19.54 -6.11 -31.57
CA PRO A 12 -20.84 -6.74 -31.76
C PRO A 12 -21.94 -6.12 -30.89
N SER A 13 -23.16 -6.25 -31.41
CA SER A 13 -24.46 -5.83 -30.90
C SER A 13 -25.13 -6.94 -30.10
N HIS A 14 -25.91 -6.57 -29.07
CA HIS A 14 -27.03 -7.38 -28.60
C HIS A 14 -28.16 -6.53 -28.00
N THR A 15 -29.38 -6.86 -28.39
CA THR A 15 -30.65 -6.16 -28.14
C THR A 15 -31.46 -6.91 -27.07
N GLN A 16 -32.09 -6.21 -26.13
CA GLN A 16 -33.51 -6.33 -25.73
C GLN A 16 -33.83 -5.56 -24.42
N ALA A 17 -35.02 -4.94 -24.38
CA ALA A 17 -35.65 -4.18 -23.29
C ALA A 17 -36.82 -5.01 -22.68
N PRO A 18 -37.61 -4.62 -21.61
CA PRO A 18 -37.84 -3.25 -21.11
C PRO A 18 -38.12 -3.06 -19.57
N THR A 19 -38.39 -1.78 -19.23
CA THR A 19 -39.10 -1.18 -18.07
C THR A 19 -38.59 -1.36 -16.63
N GLN A 20 -38.00 -0.28 -16.09
CA GLN A 20 -38.48 0.35 -14.84
C GLN A 20 -37.87 1.75 -14.68
N SER A 21 -38.75 2.70 -14.36
CA SER A 21 -38.50 4.13 -14.20
C SER A 21 -37.51 4.44 -13.07
N ARG A 22 -36.28 4.78 -13.44
CA ARG A 22 -35.38 5.59 -12.60
C ARG A 22 -35.02 6.86 -13.36
N THR A 23 -35.13 7.97 -12.67
CA THR A 23 -34.75 9.31 -13.11
C THR A 23 -33.40 9.27 -13.83
N LYS A 24 -33.43 9.63 -15.11
CA LYS A 24 -32.29 9.57 -16.02
C LYS A 24 -31.23 10.58 -15.55
N LYS A 25 -30.16 10.11 -14.89
CA LYS A 25 -28.87 10.81 -14.97
C LYS A 25 -28.41 10.70 -16.42
N ALA A 26 -28.13 11.84 -17.03
CA ALA A 26 -27.69 11.92 -18.42
C ALA A 26 -26.47 11.00 -18.65
N PRO A 27 -26.40 10.33 -19.81
CA PRO A 27 -25.34 9.39 -20.11
C PRO A 27 -24.01 10.15 -20.26
N HIS A 28 -23.03 9.85 -19.41
CA HIS A 28 -21.62 10.18 -19.62
C HIS A 28 -21.35 11.60 -20.16
N GLU A 29 -21.58 12.64 -19.35
CA GLU A 29 -20.77 13.85 -19.54
C GLU A 29 -19.33 13.46 -19.19
N LEU A 30 -18.50 13.34 -20.23
CA LEU A 30 -17.06 13.32 -20.08
C LEU A 30 -16.69 14.54 -19.24
N LEU A 31 -16.01 14.32 -18.11
CA LEU A 31 -15.51 15.40 -17.26
C LEU A 31 -14.90 16.49 -18.14
N THR A 32 -15.30 17.74 -17.95
CA THR A 32 -14.71 18.87 -18.66
C THR A 32 -13.20 18.90 -18.39
N GLU A 33 -12.41 19.49 -19.29
CA GLU A 33 -10.96 19.60 -19.07
C GLU A 33 -10.62 20.35 -17.76
N ALA A 34 -11.47 21.30 -17.37
CA ALA A 34 -11.38 21.98 -16.08
C ALA A 34 -11.64 21.04 -14.89
N GLU A 35 -12.69 20.21 -14.96
CA GLU A 35 -13.01 19.23 -13.92
C GLU A 35 -11.96 18.12 -13.83
N LYS A 36 -11.44 17.63 -14.96
CA LYS A 36 -10.33 16.66 -14.98
C LYS A 36 -9.09 17.23 -14.28
N LYS A 37 -8.74 18.48 -14.61
CA LYS A 37 -7.61 19.18 -13.97
C LYS A 37 -7.81 19.35 -12.47
N ALA A 38 -9.00 19.78 -12.06
CA ALA A 38 -9.34 19.93 -10.65
C ALA A 38 -9.29 18.59 -9.89
N ASN A 39 -9.87 17.53 -10.48
CA ASN A 39 -9.87 16.20 -9.87
C ASN A 39 -8.45 15.62 -9.78
N HIS A 40 -7.61 15.82 -10.80
CA HIS A 40 -6.20 15.41 -10.78
C HIS A 40 -5.44 16.10 -9.64
N ILE A 41 -5.60 17.42 -9.46
CA ILE A 41 -4.98 18.17 -8.37
C ILE A 41 -5.44 17.65 -7.01
N ALA A 42 -6.75 17.46 -6.83
CA ALA A 42 -7.32 16.95 -5.59
C ALA A 42 -6.84 15.53 -5.25
N SER A 43 -6.81 14.65 -6.26
CA SER A 43 -6.34 13.27 -6.11
C SER A 43 -4.85 13.22 -5.71
N GLU A 44 -4.01 14.05 -6.34
CA GLU A 44 -2.60 14.12 -6.02
C GLU A 44 -2.34 14.75 -4.63
N GLN A 45 -3.11 15.78 -4.24
CA GLN A 45 -3.06 16.33 -2.88
C GLN A 45 -3.40 15.26 -1.83
N LYS A 46 -4.49 14.51 -2.04
CA LYS A 46 -4.88 13.40 -1.16
C LYS A 46 -3.78 12.33 -1.10
N ARG A 47 -3.21 11.94 -2.25
CA ARG A 47 -2.11 10.99 -2.31
C ARG A 47 -0.90 11.48 -1.50
N ARG A 48 -0.48 12.72 -1.67
CA ARG A 48 0.64 13.33 -0.92
C ARG A 48 0.36 13.41 0.57
N GLN A 49 -0.87 13.73 0.96
CA GLN A 49 -1.24 13.77 2.37
C GLN A 49 -1.18 12.39 3.01
N ASN A 50 -1.65 11.34 2.32
CA ASN A 50 -1.55 9.97 2.81
C ASN A 50 -0.09 9.52 3.00
N ILE A 51 0.79 9.87 2.05
CA ILE A 51 2.23 9.59 2.18
C ILE A 51 2.81 10.27 3.41
N ARG A 52 2.48 11.56 3.62
CA ARG A 52 2.95 12.31 4.80
C ARG A 52 2.50 11.68 6.11
N ILE A 53 1.23 11.30 6.21
CA ILE A 53 0.69 10.61 7.39
C ILE A 53 1.47 9.31 7.66
N GLY A 54 1.79 8.55 6.61
CA GLY A 54 2.63 7.35 6.75
C GLY A 54 4.02 7.64 7.32
N PHE A 55 4.67 8.72 6.88
CA PHE A 55 5.95 9.16 7.45
C PHE A 55 5.82 9.64 8.90
N ASP A 56 4.76 10.37 9.24
CA ASP A 56 4.50 10.81 10.61
C ASP A 56 4.32 9.61 11.56
N SER A 57 3.60 8.57 11.13
CA SER A 57 3.49 7.32 11.90
C SER A 57 4.81 6.58 12.06
N LEU A 58 5.70 6.60 11.05
CA LEU A 58 7.04 6.02 11.19
C LEU A 58 7.87 6.76 12.24
N VAL A 59 7.80 8.09 12.26
CA VAL A 59 8.51 8.91 13.24
C VAL A 59 8.03 8.64 14.67
N GLU A 60 6.73 8.43 14.86
CA GLU A 60 6.14 8.10 16.17
C GLU A 60 6.60 6.73 16.71
N ILE A 61 6.65 5.72 15.85
CA ILE A 61 6.91 4.33 16.25
C ILE A 61 8.41 4.05 16.40
N VAL A 62 9.28 4.74 15.65
CA VAL A 62 10.73 4.53 15.63
C VAL A 62 11.39 5.41 16.70
N PRO A 63 11.89 4.86 17.83
CA PRO A 63 12.36 5.67 18.96
C PRO A 63 13.54 6.59 18.63
N THR A 64 14.32 6.27 17.59
CA THR A 64 15.49 7.05 17.17
C THR A 64 15.14 8.29 16.33
N LEU A 65 13.87 8.46 15.95
CA LEU A 65 13.40 9.56 15.10
C LEU A 65 12.69 10.68 15.87
N SER A 66 12.36 10.47 17.15
CA SER A 66 11.56 11.36 17.99
C SER A 66 12.13 12.78 18.14
N GLU A 67 13.45 12.97 18.05
CA GLU A 67 14.06 14.23 18.48
C GLU A 67 14.29 15.29 17.40
N CYS A 68 14.47 14.98 16.11
CA CYS A 68 14.72 16.06 15.12
C CYS A 68 14.74 15.66 13.63
N HIS A 69 14.35 14.45 13.22
CA HIS A 69 14.73 13.94 11.90
C HIS A 69 13.54 13.93 10.92
N ARG A 70 13.40 15.01 10.13
CA ARG A 70 12.32 15.18 9.12
C ARG A 70 12.69 14.73 7.71
N SER A 71 13.93 14.30 7.44
CA SER A 71 14.31 13.89 6.07
C SER A 71 13.77 12.50 5.76
N GLU A 72 12.98 12.37 4.69
CA GLU A 72 12.33 11.13 4.25
C GLU A 72 13.32 9.96 4.13
N ALA A 73 14.50 10.18 3.53
CA ALA A 73 15.53 9.15 3.38
C ALA A 73 16.03 8.60 4.72
N LEU A 74 16.26 9.48 5.70
CA LEU A 74 16.72 9.08 7.03
C LEU A 74 15.62 8.36 7.81
N ILE A 75 14.37 8.79 7.66
CA ILE A 75 13.22 8.11 8.29
C ILE A 75 13.17 6.66 7.81
N LEU A 76 13.28 6.44 6.49
CA LEU A 76 13.30 5.08 5.92
C LEU A 76 14.49 4.28 6.42
N GLN A 77 15.70 4.86 6.41
CA GLN A 77 16.90 4.18 6.89
C GLN A 77 16.77 3.75 8.35
N LYS A 78 16.38 4.66 9.24
CA LYS A 78 16.21 4.36 10.67
C LYS A 78 15.07 3.37 10.93
N SER A 79 14.04 3.38 10.09
CA SER A 79 12.97 2.38 10.16
C SER A 79 13.50 0.99 9.85
N VAL A 80 14.34 0.83 8.83
CA VAL A 80 14.99 -0.45 8.50
C VAL A 80 15.91 -0.91 9.63
N ASP A 81 16.76 -0.02 10.16
CA ASP A 81 17.65 -0.32 11.29
C ASP A 81 16.84 -0.80 12.51
N TYR A 82 15.70 -0.17 12.77
CA TYR A 82 14.84 -0.55 13.89
C TYR A 82 14.20 -1.92 13.70
N ILE A 83 13.70 -2.24 12.51
CA ILE A 83 13.17 -3.57 12.19
C ILE A 83 14.23 -4.65 12.41
N GLN A 84 15.46 -4.43 11.93
CA GLN A 84 16.57 -5.36 12.14
C GLN A 84 16.85 -5.59 13.62
N ARG A 85 16.89 -4.51 14.42
CA ARG A 85 17.06 -4.59 15.87
C ARG A 85 15.94 -5.40 16.54
N LEU A 86 14.68 -5.18 16.16
CA LEU A 86 13.54 -5.92 16.70
C LEU A 86 13.62 -7.41 16.37
N LEU A 87 14.05 -7.78 15.16
CA LEU A 87 14.26 -9.18 14.77
C LEU A 87 15.36 -9.85 15.59
N SER A 88 16.48 -9.17 15.80
CA SER A 88 17.56 -9.65 16.67
C SER A 88 17.07 -9.86 18.11
N GLN A 89 16.34 -8.88 18.66
CA GLN A 89 15.76 -8.98 20.01
C GLN A 89 14.74 -10.13 20.12
N LYS A 90 13.90 -10.32 19.09
CA LYS A 90 12.95 -11.45 19.02
C LYS A 90 13.69 -12.79 19.11
N ASN A 91 14.75 -12.94 18.31
CA ASN A 91 15.52 -14.18 18.27
C ASN A 91 16.28 -14.44 19.58
N GLU A 92 16.84 -13.40 20.20
CA GLU A 92 17.48 -13.49 21.51
C GLU A 92 16.48 -13.95 22.59
N LEU A 93 15.30 -13.34 22.64
CA LEU A 93 14.25 -13.72 23.58
C LEU A 93 13.76 -15.15 23.34
N LYS A 94 13.54 -15.54 22.09
CA LYS A 94 13.19 -16.94 21.73
C LYS A 94 14.27 -17.92 22.21
N ASN A 95 15.54 -17.59 22.03
CA ASN A 95 16.63 -18.43 22.49
C ASN A 95 16.68 -18.53 24.02
N ARG A 96 16.45 -17.40 24.73
CA ARG A 96 16.35 -17.40 26.20
C ARG A 96 15.21 -18.28 26.68
N VAL A 97 14.03 -18.19 26.06
CA VAL A 97 12.88 -19.05 26.38
C VAL A 97 13.26 -20.52 26.20
N ARG A 98 13.86 -20.88 25.06
CA ARG A 98 14.30 -22.26 24.80
C ARG A 98 15.27 -22.78 25.87
N ILE A 99 16.28 -22.00 26.24
CA ILE A 99 17.26 -22.38 27.27
C ILE A 99 16.56 -22.61 28.62
N LEU A 100 15.67 -21.69 29.00
CA LEU A 100 14.94 -21.81 30.26
C LEU A 100 14.01 -23.03 30.27
N GLN A 101 13.30 -23.30 29.17
CA GLN A 101 12.45 -24.49 29.02
C GLN A 101 13.26 -25.78 29.09
N ALA A 102 14.41 -25.85 28.43
CA ALA A 102 15.32 -26.99 28.51
C ALA A 102 15.84 -27.21 29.94
N ASN A 103 16.14 -26.14 30.67
CA ASN A 103 16.55 -26.22 32.08
C ASN A 103 15.41 -26.68 33.01
N LEU A 104 14.15 -26.37 32.66
CA LEU A 104 12.97 -26.77 33.42
C LEU A 104 12.44 -28.16 33.02
N GLY A 105 12.98 -28.78 31.96
CA GLY A 105 12.55 -30.09 31.47
C GLY A 105 11.21 -30.10 30.75
N GLU A 106 10.70 -28.94 30.31
CA GLU A 106 9.49 -28.85 29.50
C GLU A 106 9.79 -29.10 28.01
N PRO A 107 8.89 -29.78 27.26
CA PRO A 107 9.08 -30.02 25.84
C PRO A 107 9.09 -28.70 25.06
N THR A 108 10.06 -28.55 24.17
CA THR A 108 10.12 -27.40 23.25
C THR A 108 9.06 -27.58 22.17
N ASP A 109 8.04 -26.73 22.14
CA ASP A 109 7.12 -26.63 21.00
C ASP A 109 7.89 -26.03 19.80
N ASP A 110 8.55 -26.90 19.03
CA ASP A 110 9.24 -26.57 17.78
C ASP A 110 8.25 -26.29 16.64
N ASN A 111 7.28 -25.40 16.86
CA ASN A 111 6.28 -25.00 15.86
C ASN A 111 6.58 -23.61 15.25
N ASP A 112 7.83 -23.38 14.87
CA ASP A 112 8.27 -22.21 14.09
C ASP A 112 8.94 -22.61 12.76
N SER A 113 8.66 -23.82 12.25
CA SER A 113 8.87 -24.12 10.82
C SER A 113 7.76 -23.46 10.01
N VAL A 114 7.93 -22.18 9.70
CA VAL A 114 7.18 -21.53 8.61
C VAL A 114 8.19 -21.04 7.58
N SER A 115 7.97 -21.54 6.35
CA SER A 115 8.72 -21.41 5.11
C SER A 115 9.15 -20.01 4.71
#